data_AF-X0TDQ5-F1
#
_entry.id   AF-X0TDQ5-F1
#
_cell.length_a   1.000
_cell.length_b   1.000
_cell.length_c   1.000
_cell.angle_alpha   90.00
_cell.angle_beta   90.00
_cell.angle_gamma   90.00
#
_symmetry.space_group_name_H-M   'P 1'
#
loop_
_entity.id
_entity.type
_entity.pdbx_description
1 polymer ?
#
loop_
_entity_poly.entity_id
_entity_poly.type
_entity_poly.pdbx_seq_one_letter_code
_entity_poly.pdbx_strand_id
1 'polypeptide(L)'
;MRFRDRDAPVTPEGLIFRTYGYDHPPDSCFCDLEYASESIYTTKDLKAIRTGLSTNFYKFYLDGGLKFARNHEPPFVLFHEPMGLEMVGVKAEQLSGVMCPDKRLKELLDEENDHLVETARDVLDLVLERSSLRLHDFGVFGSLAHGFYHPQYSDVDLI
;
A
#
# COMPACT_ATOMS: atom_id res chain seq x y z
N MET A 1 -3.65 -17.74 -0.98
CA MET A 1 -2.77 -16.55 -1.07
C MET A 1 -2.14 -16.31 0.29
N ARG A 2 -0.86 -15.89 0.36
CA ARG A 2 -0.20 -15.56 1.63
C ARG A 2 0.22 -14.09 1.60
N PHE A 3 -0.34 -13.30 2.51
CA PHE A 3 -0.02 -11.88 2.65
C PHE A 3 1.13 -11.68 3.62
N ARG A 4 1.96 -10.67 3.35
CA ARG A 4 3.07 -10.20 4.19
C ARG A 4 2.82 -8.77 4.63
N ASP A 5 3.55 -8.33 5.64
CA ASP A 5 3.51 -6.93 6.07
C ASP A 5 3.79 -6.02 4.87
N ARG A 6 3.02 -4.93 4.76
CA ARG A 6 3.08 -3.94 3.67
C ARG A 6 2.73 -4.43 2.26
N ASP A 7 2.35 -5.69 2.06
CA ASP A 7 1.63 -6.04 0.83
C ASP A 7 0.39 -5.14 0.72
N ALA A 8 0.08 -4.67 -0.50
CA ALA A 8 -1.07 -3.81 -0.74
C ALA A 8 -2.14 -4.53 -1.57
N PRO A 9 -3.14 -5.16 -0.90
CA PRO A 9 -4.32 -5.70 -1.55
C PRO A 9 -5.09 -4.61 -2.29
N VAL A 10 -5.55 -4.93 -3.49
CA VAL A 10 -6.33 -4.01 -4.32
C VAL A 10 -7.65 -4.66 -4.72
N THR A 11 -8.75 -3.93 -4.55
CA THR A 11 -10.08 -4.40 -4.98
C THR A 11 -10.34 -4.04 -6.45
N PRO A 12 -11.28 -4.71 -7.13
CA PRO A 12 -11.62 -4.39 -8.52
C PRO A 12 -12.03 -2.92 -8.75
N GLU A 13 -12.70 -2.31 -7.78
CA GLU A 13 -13.14 -0.92 -7.85
C GLU A 13 -12.02 0.10 -7.61
N GLY A 14 -10.87 -0.33 -7.07
CA GLY A 14 -9.69 0.52 -6.87
C GLY A 14 -9.46 1.01 -5.44
N LEU A 15 -9.98 0.28 -4.44
CA LEU A 15 -9.56 0.46 -3.06
C LEU A 15 -8.21 -0.21 -2.84
N ILE A 16 -7.29 0.48 -2.19
CA ILE A 16 -5.93 0.00 -1.92
C ILE A 16 -5.77 -0.10 -0.41
N PHE A 17 -5.53 -1.32 0.04
CA PHE A 17 -5.30 -1.64 1.43
C PHE A 17 -3.80 -1.77 1.70
N ARG A 18 -3.41 -1.74 2.97
CA ARG A 18 -2.07 -2.07 3.42
C ARG A 18 -2.15 -3.13 4.51
N THR A 19 -1.51 -4.26 4.25
CA THR A 19 -1.51 -5.42 5.14
C THR A 19 -0.73 -5.15 6.43
N TYR A 20 -1.23 -5.67 7.54
CA TYR A 20 -0.58 -5.62 8.85
C TYR A 20 0.12 -6.93 9.22
N GLY A 21 1.43 -6.89 9.38
CA GLY A 21 2.20 -8.03 9.89
C GLY A 21 2.05 -9.29 9.04
N TYR A 22 2.30 -10.44 9.66
CA TYR A 22 2.39 -11.73 8.97
C TYR A 22 1.39 -12.78 9.46
N ASP A 23 0.60 -12.46 10.50
CA ASP A 23 -0.35 -13.38 11.10
C ASP A 23 -1.75 -13.10 10.58
N HIS A 24 -2.20 -13.96 9.66
CA HIS A 24 -3.44 -13.79 8.92
C HIS A 24 -4.20 -15.11 8.80
N PRO A 25 -5.54 -15.11 8.83
CA PRO A 25 -6.31 -16.30 8.51
C PRO A 25 -6.07 -16.71 7.04
N PRO A 26 -6.26 -17.99 6.69
CA PRO A 26 -6.13 -18.45 5.32
C PRO A 26 -6.93 -17.60 4.33
N ASP A 27 -6.31 -17.25 3.20
CA ASP A 27 -6.93 -16.48 2.11
C ASP A 27 -7.57 -15.16 2.51
N SER A 28 -7.06 -14.54 3.57
CA SER A 28 -7.48 -13.21 4.01
C SER A 28 -6.31 -12.48 4.65
N CYS A 29 -6.44 -11.19 4.88
CA CYS A 29 -5.50 -10.45 5.70
C CYS A 29 -6.17 -9.34 6.51
N PHE A 30 -5.57 -9.05 7.66
CA PHE A 30 -5.83 -7.83 8.41
C PHE A 30 -5.04 -6.68 7.80
N CYS A 31 -5.70 -5.54 7.63
CA CYS A 31 -5.15 -4.41 6.90
C CYS A 31 -5.82 -3.09 7.31
N ASP A 32 -5.27 -1.95 6.90
CA ASP A 32 -6.03 -0.71 6.77
C ASP A 32 -6.34 -0.38 5.32
N LEU A 33 -7.47 0.30 5.11
CA LEU A 33 -7.76 0.95 3.85
C LEU A 33 -6.94 2.24 3.76
N GLU A 34 -5.96 2.28 2.85
CA GLU A 34 -4.98 3.36 2.79
C GLU A 34 -5.30 4.38 1.69
N TYR A 35 -5.70 3.91 0.50
CA TYR A 35 -6.02 4.79 -0.63
C TYR A 35 -7.29 4.35 -1.36
N ALA A 36 -7.90 5.30 -2.07
CA ALA A 36 -8.97 5.06 -3.01
C ALA A 36 -8.87 6.06 -4.17
N SER A 37 -9.35 5.66 -5.35
CA SER A 37 -9.44 6.57 -6.50
C SER A 37 -10.50 7.65 -6.26
N GLU A 38 -10.36 8.76 -6.99
CA GLU A 38 -11.28 9.90 -6.96
C GLU A 38 -12.75 9.53 -7.24
N SER A 39 -12.99 8.47 -8.02
CA SER A 39 -14.34 7.99 -8.31
C SER A 39 -15.03 7.32 -7.11
N ILE A 40 -14.27 6.89 -6.10
CA ILE A 40 -14.78 6.19 -4.91
C ILE A 40 -14.79 7.10 -3.69
N TYR A 41 -13.71 7.85 -3.48
CA TYR A 41 -13.52 8.66 -2.28
C TYR A 41 -12.82 9.97 -2.63
N THR A 42 -13.35 11.06 -2.07
CA THR A 42 -12.74 12.38 -2.14
C THR A 42 -12.80 13.04 -0.77
N THR A 43 -11.88 13.97 -0.52
CA THR A 43 -11.87 14.78 0.69
C THR A 43 -11.39 16.19 0.37
N LYS A 44 -11.77 17.14 1.23
CA LYS A 44 -11.30 18.54 1.16
C LYS A 44 -9.89 18.71 1.74
N ASP A 45 -9.34 17.67 2.37
CA ASP A 45 -7.97 17.70 2.85
C ASP A 45 -6.99 17.60 1.67
N LEU A 46 -6.34 18.71 1.36
CA LEU A 46 -5.35 18.80 0.29
C LEU A 46 -4.16 17.86 0.52
N LYS A 47 -3.87 17.48 1.77
CA LYS A 47 -2.79 16.53 2.08
C LYS A 47 -3.13 15.11 1.66
N ALA A 48 -4.41 14.78 1.46
CA ALA A 48 -4.84 13.44 1.06
C ALA A 48 -4.63 13.18 -0.42
N ILE A 49 -4.54 14.23 -1.23
CA ILE A 49 -4.46 14.11 -2.69
C ILE A 49 -3.14 13.44 -3.09
N ARG A 50 -3.22 12.47 -3.97
CA ARG A 50 -2.10 11.77 -4.62
C ARG A 50 -2.28 11.88 -6.12
N THR A 51 -1.33 12.53 -6.77
CA THR A 51 -1.30 12.81 -8.20
C THR A 51 -0.19 12.02 -8.87
N GLY A 52 -0.14 11.94 -10.20
CA GLY A 52 0.93 11.23 -10.94
C GLY A 52 0.41 10.16 -11.88
N LEU A 53 -0.87 9.80 -11.73
CA LEU A 53 -1.60 8.92 -12.63
C LEU A 53 -2.67 9.70 -13.41
N SER A 54 -3.38 9.01 -14.31
CA SER A 54 -4.48 9.58 -15.11
C SER A 54 -5.69 10.02 -14.27
N THR A 55 -5.80 9.53 -13.03
CA THR A 55 -6.80 9.93 -12.05
C THR A 55 -6.13 10.20 -10.71
N ASN A 56 -6.75 11.07 -9.90
CA ASN A 56 -6.28 11.33 -8.55
C ASN A 56 -6.63 10.16 -7.62
N PHE A 57 -5.77 9.94 -6.64
CA PHE A 57 -6.04 9.08 -5.50
C PHE A 57 -6.11 9.91 -4.24
N TYR A 58 -6.81 9.40 -3.23
CA TYR A 58 -6.97 10.05 -1.94
C TYR A 58 -6.55 9.09 -0.83
N LYS A 59 -5.60 9.55 0.00
CA LYS A 59 -5.21 8.84 1.21
C LYS A 59 -6.27 9.01 2.30
N PHE A 60 -6.65 7.91 2.93
CA PHE A 60 -7.46 7.96 4.13
C PHE A 60 -6.59 8.40 5.33
N TYR A 61 -7.04 9.44 6.04
CA TYR A 61 -6.42 9.88 7.28
C TYR A 61 -7.30 9.53 8.49
N LEU A 62 -6.65 9.45 9.66
CA LEU A 62 -7.30 9.17 10.94
C LEU A 62 -8.17 7.90 10.87
N ASP A 63 -9.42 7.99 11.32
CA ASP A 63 -10.38 6.88 11.30
C ASP A 63 -11.20 6.80 9.99
N GLY A 64 -10.84 7.60 8.97
CA GLY A 64 -11.55 7.65 7.70
C GLY A 64 -11.58 6.30 6.99
N GLY A 65 -10.44 5.62 6.90
CA GLY A 65 -10.34 4.30 6.25
C GLY A 65 -11.12 3.23 7.01
N LEU A 66 -11.07 3.26 8.36
CA LEU A 66 -11.85 2.37 9.22
C LEU A 66 -13.35 2.55 9.02
N LYS A 67 -13.84 3.79 9.05
CA LYS A 67 -15.27 4.10 8.83
C LYS A 67 -15.71 3.70 7.43
N PHE A 68 -14.90 3.98 6.42
CA PHE A 68 -15.20 3.62 5.04
C PHE A 68 -15.30 2.10 4.88
N ALA A 69 -14.29 1.36 5.37
CA ALA A 69 -14.24 -0.09 5.29
C ALA A 69 -15.45 -0.77 5.97
N ARG A 70 -15.89 -0.24 7.12
CA ARG A 70 -17.05 -0.77 7.86
C ARG A 70 -18.40 -0.45 7.21
N ASN A 71 -18.51 0.69 6.53
CA ASN A 71 -19.75 1.12 5.89
C ASN A 71 -19.87 0.68 4.42
N HIS A 72 -18.84 0.04 3.86
CA HIS A 72 -18.88 -0.54 2.53
C HIS A 72 -19.80 -1.77 2.50
N GLU A 73 -20.37 -2.09 1.33
CA GLU A 73 -21.23 -3.25 1.12
C GLU A 73 -20.66 -4.12 -0.02
N PRO A 74 -20.15 -5.33 0.26
CA PRO A 74 -20.05 -5.97 1.59
C PRO A 74 -18.92 -5.34 2.45
N PRO A 75 -19.03 -5.38 3.79
CA PRO A 75 -18.05 -4.72 4.66
C PRO A 75 -16.68 -5.40 4.62
N PHE A 76 -15.61 -4.60 4.69
CA PHE A 76 -14.23 -5.09 4.77
C PHE A 76 -13.82 -5.30 6.22
N VAL A 77 -14.41 -6.33 6.85
CA VAL A 77 -14.16 -6.67 8.24
C VAL A 77 -13.87 -8.16 8.41
N LEU A 78 -12.96 -8.46 9.34
CA LEU A 78 -12.63 -9.83 9.76
C LEU A 78 -12.59 -9.88 11.29
N PHE A 79 -13.06 -10.99 11.86
CA PHE A 79 -12.95 -11.22 13.29
C PHE A 79 -11.53 -11.70 13.64
N HIS A 80 -10.86 -10.98 14.53
CA HIS A 80 -9.53 -11.33 15.02
C HIS A 80 -9.63 -12.10 16.34
N GLU A 81 -9.66 -13.43 16.24
CA GLU A 81 -9.86 -14.36 17.38
C GLU A 81 -8.99 -14.04 18.61
N PRO A 82 -7.66 -13.86 18.51
CA PRO A 82 -6.83 -13.56 19.69
C PRO A 82 -7.18 -12.24 20.40
N MET A 83 -7.77 -11.27 19.70
CA MET A 83 -8.15 -9.97 20.27
C MET A 83 -9.64 -9.90 20.62
N GLY A 84 -10.45 -10.84 20.17
CA GLY A 84 -11.90 -10.86 20.38
C GLY A 84 -12.63 -9.66 19.78
N LEU A 85 -12.14 -9.10 18.66
CA LEU A 85 -12.72 -7.91 18.03
C LEU A 85 -12.69 -7.98 16.50
N GLU A 86 -13.56 -7.20 15.86
CA GLU A 86 -13.57 -7.00 14.40
C GLU A 86 -12.54 -5.95 13.98
N MET A 87 -11.63 -6.37 13.11
CA MET A 87 -10.63 -5.53 12.48
C MET A 87 -10.98 -5.32 11.01
N VAL A 88 -10.44 -4.26 10.41
CA VAL A 88 -10.47 -4.14 8.96
C VAL A 88 -9.66 -5.28 8.36
N GLY A 89 -10.25 -5.94 7.37
CA GLY A 89 -9.63 -7.07 6.72
C GLY A 89 -10.33 -7.40 5.41
N VAL A 90 -9.57 -8.03 4.52
CA VAL A 90 -10.02 -8.39 3.17
C VAL A 90 -9.81 -9.87 2.93
N LYS A 91 -10.73 -10.48 2.18
CA LYS A 91 -10.59 -11.86 1.68
C LYS A 91 -10.07 -11.85 0.26
N ALA A 92 -9.35 -12.89 -0.14
CA ALA A 92 -8.79 -13.02 -1.48
C ALA A 92 -9.86 -12.93 -2.59
N GLU A 93 -11.09 -13.37 -2.32
CA GLU A 93 -12.22 -13.27 -3.24
C GLU A 93 -12.70 -11.83 -3.52
N GLN A 94 -12.34 -10.87 -2.65
CA GLN A 94 -12.67 -9.45 -2.80
C GLN A 94 -11.60 -8.68 -3.57
N LEU A 95 -10.49 -9.34 -3.95
CA LEU A 95 -9.32 -8.68 -4.51
C LEU A 95 -9.17 -8.94 -6.01
N SER A 96 -8.75 -7.91 -6.74
CA SER A 96 -8.29 -8.02 -8.13
C SER A 96 -6.80 -8.33 -8.22
N GLY A 97 -6.03 -7.99 -7.19
CA GLY A 97 -4.60 -8.24 -7.13
C GLY A 97 -3.98 -7.79 -5.81
N VAL A 98 -2.66 -8.00 -5.72
CA VAL A 98 -1.85 -7.57 -4.58
C VAL A 98 -0.55 -7.00 -5.11
N MET A 99 -0.24 -5.76 -4.74
CA MET A 99 1.09 -5.19 -4.96
C MET A 99 2.02 -5.69 -3.86
N CYS A 100 3.12 -6.33 -4.25
CA CYS A 100 4.14 -6.84 -3.35
C CYS A 100 5.34 -5.87 -3.33
N PRO A 101 5.76 -5.34 -2.15
CA PRO A 101 6.81 -4.33 -2.05
C PRO A 101 8.13 -4.69 -2.73
N ASP A 102 8.59 -5.93 -2.57
CA ASP A 102 9.83 -6.47 -3.13
C ASP A 102 9.78 -6.61 -4.66
N LYS A 103 8.63 -7.01 -5.20
CA LYS A 103 8.43 -7.08 -6.65
C LYS A 103 8.36 -5.68 -7.25
N ARG A 104 7.61 -4.79 -6.60
CA ARG A 104 7.45 -3.42 -7.07
C ARG A 104 8.77 -2.65 -7.05
N LEU A 105 9.61 -2.88 -6.04
CA LEU A 105 10.95 -2.32 -5.99
C LEU A 105 11.76 -2.75 -7.23
N LYS A 106 11.77 -4.04 -7.56
CA LYS A 106 12.49 -4.54 -8.75
C LYS A 106 12.00 -3.90 -10.04
N GLU A 107 10.70 -3.77 -10.23
CA GLU A 107 10.12 -3.09 -11.39
C GLU A 107 10.62 -1.63 -11.50
N LEU A 108 10.59 -0.88 -10.39
CA LEU A 108 11.11 0.49 -10.35
C LEU A 108 12.63 0.57 -10.59
N LEU A 109 13.38 -0.50 -10.33
CA LEU A 109 14.82 -0.56 -10.61
C LEU A 109 15.15 -0.91 -12.07
N ASP A 110 14.20 -1.45 -12.82
CA ASP A 110 14.40 -1.84 -14.22
C ASP A 110 13.90 -0.77 -15.22
N GLU A 111 13.13 0.23 -14.76
CA GLU A 111 12.56 1.30 -15.58
C GLU A 111 13.44 2.57 -15.67
N GLU A 112 13.18 3.40 -16.69
CA GLU A 112 13.70 4.77 -16.75
C GLU A 112 12.98 5.63 -15.73
N ASN A 113 13.75 6.34 -14.90
CA ASN A 113 13.27 6.82 -13.63
C ASN A 113 13.26 8.33 -13.52
N ASP A 114 12.28 8.83 -12.77
CA ASP A 114 12.32 10.20 -12.28
C ASP A 114 13.21 10.33 -11.05
N HIS A 115 13.38 11.58 -10.63
CA HIS A 115 14.26 11.97 -9.53
C HIS A 115 13.94 11.26 -8.19
N LEU A 116 12.68 10.93 -7.90
CA LEU A 116 12.34 10.27 -6.64
C LEU A 116 12.79 8.82 -6.64
N VAL A 117 12.61 8.13 -7.77
CA VAL A 117 13.06 6.74 -7.87
C VAL A 117 14.59 6.66 -7.92
N GLU A 118 15.27 7.64 -8.54
CA GLU A 118 16.73 7.79 -8.41
C GLU A 118 17.16 8.00 -6.95
N THR A 119 16.46 8.87 -6.21
CA THR A 119 16.74 9.07 -4.78
C THR A 119 16.53 7.77 -3.99
N ALA A 120 15.50 6.99 -4.30
CA ALA A 120 15.27 5.69 -3.68
C ALA A 120 16.38 4.68 -4.00
N ARG A 121 16.90 4.69 -5.23
CA ARG A 121 18.08 3.91 -5.64
C ARG A 121 19.32 4.29 -4.84
N ASP A 122 19.61 5.58 -4.73
CA ASP A 122 20.78 6.07 -3.98
C ASP A 122 20.73 5.67 -2.50
N VAL A 123 19.54 5.77 -1.87
CA VAL A 123 19.34 5.32 -0.49
C VAL A 123 19.54 3.80 -0.37
N LEU A 124 18.98 3.03 -1.30
CA LEU A 124 19.12 1.58 -1.30
C LEU A 124 20.58 1.14 -1.47
N ASP A 125 21.30 1.72 -2.43
CA ASP A 125 22.72 1.43 -2.67
C ASP A 125 23.57 1.75 -1.44
N LEU A 126 23.32 2.90 -0.78
CA LEU A 126 23.99 3.26 0.46
C LEU A 126 23.79 2.22 1.57
N VAL A 127 22.59 1.65 1.69
CA VAL A 127 22.28 0.61 2.68
C VAL A 127 22.92 -0.72 2.30
N LEU A 128 22.89 -1.11 1.03
CA LEU A 128 23.49 -2.34 0.52
C LEU A 128 25.02 -2.33 0.71
N GLU A 129 25.68 -1.22 0.44
CA GLU A 129 27.13 -1.07 0.62
C GLU A 129 27.57 -1.17 2.10
N ARG A 130 26.66 -0.85 3.03
CA ARG A 130 26.97 -0.71 4.47
C ARG A 130 26.36 -1.81 5.33
N SER A 131 25.69 -2.79 4.73
CA SER A 131 25.03 -3.88 5.45
C SER A 131 25.32 -5.24 4.82
N SER A 132 24.91 -6.31 5.48
CA SER A 132 24.91 -7.66 4.91
C SER A 132 23.60 -7.98 4.16
N LEU A 133 22.70 -7.00 4.05
CA LEU A 133 21.41 -7.17 3.38
C LEU A 133 21.61 -7.22 1.87
N ARG A 134 20.69 -7.89 1.21
CA ARG A 134 20.66 -8.06 -0.24
C ARG A 134 19.41 -7.42 -0.79
N LEU A 135 19.39 -7.12 -2.09
CA LEU A 135 18.24 -6.48 -2.74
C LEU A 135 16.90 -7.17 -2.46
N HIS A 136 16.88 -8.51 -2.29
CA HIS A 136 15.66 -9.25 -1.99
C HIS A 136 15.13 -9.08 -0.56
N ASP A 137 15.90 -8.45 0.33
CA ASP A 137 15.49 -8.12 1.69
C ASP A 137 14.70 -6.81 1.74
N PHE A 138 14.61 -6.08 0.62
CA PHE A 138 13.98 -4.76 0.53
C PHE A 138 12.68 -4.77 -0.27
N GLY A 139 11.84 -3.78 0.02
CA GLY A 139 10.67 -3.44 -0.77
C GLY A 139 10.34 -1.95 -0.72
N VAL A 140 9.38 -1.54 -1.54
CA VAL A 140 8.84 -0.18 -1.57
C VAL A 140 7.35 -0.20 -1.29
N PHE A 141 6.85 0.78 -0.55
CA PHE A 141 5.41 0.92 -0.27
C PHE A 141 4.94 2.37 -0.48
N GLY A 142 3.72 2.67 -0.04
CA GLY A 142 3.18 4.03 -0.09
C GLY A 142 2.99 4.55 -1.51
N SER A 143 3.06 5.87 -1.67
CA SER A 143 2.77 6.50 -2.97
C SER A 143 3.76 6.14 -4.06
N LEU A 144 5.01 5.89 -3.70
CA LEU A 144 6.05 5.46 -4.64
C LEU A 144 5.71 4.11 -5.26
N ALA A 145 5.29 3.15 -4.44
CA ALA A 145 4.91 1.82 -4.92
C ALA A 145 3.71 1.85 -5.89
N HIS A 146 2.79 2.80 -5.73
CA HIS A 146 1.59 2.90 -6.56
C HIS A 146 1.69 3.91 -7.71
N GLY A 147 2.82 4.62 -7.87
CA GLY A 147 3.02 5.55 -8.98
C GLY A 147 2.27 6.88 -8.87
N PHE A 148 1.65 7.18 -7.73
CA PHE A 148 0.91 8.43 -7.51
C PHE A 148 1.66 9.39 -6.57
N TYR A 149 2.92 9.67 -6.90
CA TYR A 149 3.80 10.54 -6.14
C TYR A 149 4.25 11.76 -6.94
N HIS A 150 4.80 12.75 -6.23
CA HIS A 150 5.45 13.91 -6.84
C HIS A 150 6.99 13.72 -6.82
N PRO A 151 7.67 13.72 -7.99
CA PRO A 151 9.10 13.40 -8.08
C PRO A 151 10.06 14.23 -7.22
N GLN A 152 9.67 15.46 -6.85
CA GLN A 152 10.52 16.37 -6.05
C GLN A 152 10.12 16.49 -4.57
N TYR A 153 8.91 16.05 -4.19
CA TYR A 153 8.33 16.41 -2.89
C TYR A 153 7.75 15.24 -2.11
N SER A 154 7.57 14.08 -2.74
CA SER A 154 7.14 12.89 -2.02
C SER A 154 8.30 12.24 -1.30
N ASP A 155 8.00 11.57 -0.21
CA ASP A 155 8.99 10.82 0.56
C ASP A 155 9.30 9.48 -0.13
N VAL A 156 10.46 8.91 0.22
CA VAL A 156 10.86 7.55 -0.17
C VAL A 156 10.45 6.58 0.94
N ASP A 157 9.52 5.69 0.64
CA ASP A 157 9.02 4.66 1.55
C ASP A 157 9.67 3.30 1.23
N LEU A 158 10.80 3.01 1.88
CA LEU A 158 11.54 1.73 1.79
C LEU A 158 11.31 0.88 3.04
N ILE A 159 11.19 -0.44 2.88
CA ILE A 159 11.13 -1.44 3.95
C ILE A 159 12.21 -2.50 3.76
#